data_AF-A0A847ML30-F1
#
_entry.id   AF-A0A847ML30-F1
#
_cell.length_a   1.000
_cell.length_b   1.000
_cell.length_c   1.000
_cell.angle_alpha   90.00
_cell.angle_beta   90.00
_cell.angle_gamma   90.00
#
_symmetry.space_group_name_H-M   'P 1'
#
loop_
_entity.id
_entity.type
_entity.pdbx_description
1 polymer ?
#
loop_
_entity_poly.entity_id
_entity_poly.type
_entity_poly.pdbx_seq_one_letter_code
_entity_poly.pdbx_strand_id
1 'polypeptide(L)'
;MSKDGSNCPSTIDCISTDRDSSLIEVMQHERLQRQHWPSSCLYVVATPIGNLADISQRALYVLQMVDAIACEDTRSTQVLLNAYSIHKPLIAAHQHNESAVAERLIELLAQGKRVALVSDAGAPAVSDPGSKVVAKVHEAGFKVCPIPGASAVITALMASGFTTDEKPSFAFAGFVPSKK
;
A
#
# COMPACT_ATOMS: atom_id res chain seq x y z
N MET A 1 48.79 46.73 22.68
CA MET A 1 48.60 47.04 21.25
C MET A 1 47.69 46.00 20.65
N SER A 2 46.53 46.47 20.20
CA SER A 2 45.42 45.74 19.60
C SER A 2 45.80 44.98 18.32
N LYS A 3 45.02 43.94 18.01
CA LYS A 3 44.27 43.72 16.74
C LYS A 3 43.71 42.28 16.72
N ASP A 4 42.39 42.16 16.80
CA ASP A 4 41.47 41.77 15.69
C ASP A 4 41.19 40.26 15.81
N GLY A 5 39.99 39.80 16.18
CA GLY A 5 38.73 40.05 15.49
C GLY A 5 38.39 38.80 14.67
N SER A 6 37.85 37.75 15.30
CA SER A 6 37.22 36.63 14.58
C SER A 6 35.81 36.40 15.13
N ASN A 7 34.88 36.82 14.29
CA ASN A 7 33.44 36.83 14.43
C ASN A 7 32.86 35.39 14.45
N CYS A 8 31.67 35.29 15.04
CA CYS A 8 30.76 34.14 15.21
C CYS A 8 30.53 33.27 13.95
N PRO A 9 29.96 32.05 14.13
CA PRO A 9 28.49 31.99 14.09
C PRO A 9 27.88 31.42 15.37
N SER A 10 27.02 32.28 15.91
CA SER A 10 25.74 32.04 16.55
C SER A 10 25.23 30.62 16.67
N THR A 11 24.64 30.38 17.83
CA THR A 11 23.66 29.35 18.26
C THR A 11 22.41 29.24 17.37
N ILE A 12 22.55 29.32 16.04
CA ILE A 12 21.47 29.17 15.06
C ILE A 12 21.86 27.98 14.19
N ASP A 13 21.52 26.76 14.61
CA ASP A 13 21.38 25.61 13.69
C ASP A 13 20.75 24.36 14.33
N CYS A 14 19.87 24.55 15.34
CA CYS A 14 19.08 23.43 15.89
C CYS A 14 17.57 23.69 15.93
N ILE A 15 17.08 24.80 15.35
CA ILE A 15 15.64 25.16 15.30
C ILE A 15 15.10 25.20 13.86
N SER A 16 15.87 24.76 12.86
CA SER A 16 15.48 24.74 11.45
C SER A 16 14.87 23.40 11.01
N THR A 17 15.32 22.27 11.57
CA THR A 17 14.91 20.92 11.11
C THR A 17 13.49 20.52 11.50
N ASP A 18 12.98 20.95 12.66
CA ASP A 18 11.62 20.58 13.11
C ASP A 18 10.51 21.30 12.31
N ARG A 19 10.76 22.54 11.90
CA ARG A 19 9.79 23.30 11.10
C ARG A 19 9.69 22.75 9.68
N ASP A 20 10.81 22.37 9.07
CA ASP A 20 10.82 21.86 7.70
C ASP A 20 10.19 20.46 7.59
N SER A 21 10.40 19.57 8.57
CA SER A 21 9.73 18.26 8.63
C SER A 21 8.20 18.40 8.69
N SER A 22 7.70 19.33 9.51
CA SER A 22 6.26 19.59 9.63
C SER A 22 5.64 20.13 8.33
N LEU A 23 6.37 20.95 7.59
CA LEU A 23 5.90 21.51 6.31
C LEU A 23 5.82 20.44 5.22
N ILE A 24 6.82 19.55 5.13
CA ILE A 24 6.81 18.44 4.17
C ILE A 24 5.61 17.53 4.42
N GLU A 25 5.34 17.16 5.67
CA GLU A 25 4.18 16.33 6.03
C GLU A 25 2.85 16.98 5.65
N VAL A 26 2.68 18.28 5.94
CA VAL A 26 1.50 19.06 5.55
C VAL A 26 1.32 19.06 4.03
N MET A 27 2.40 19.34 3.28
CA MET A 27 2.35 19.37 1.82
C MET A 27 2.03 17.99 1.22
N GLN A 28 2.58 16.91 1.78
CA GLN A 28 2.25 15.55 1.33
C GLN A 28 0.79 15.21 1.64
N HIS A 29 0.30 15.58 2.81
CA HIS A 29 -1.10 15.39 3.18
C HIS A 29 -2.04 16.13 2.22
N GLU A 30 -1.74 17.39 1.87
CA GLU A 30 -2.51 18.14 0.87
C GLU A 30 -2.49 17.47 -0.51
N ARG A 31 -1.32 17.00 -0.96
CA ARG A 31 -1.19 16.28 -2.23
C ARG A 31 -2.01 15.00 -2.26
N LEU A 32 -2.10 14.29 -1.14
CA LEU A 32 -2.97 13.11 -1.00
C LEU A 32 -4.44 13.52 -1.04
N GLN A 33 -4.86 14.53 -0.29
CA GLN A 33 -6.25 14.99 -0.27
C GLN A 33 -6.78 15.46 -1.63
N ARG A 34 -5.92 16.10 -2.44
CA ARG A 34 -6.29 16.60 -3.79
C ARG A 34 -6.46 15.50 -4.84
N GLN A 35 -5.98 14.28 -4.58
CA GLN A 35 -6.18 13.16 -5.49
C GLN A 35 -7.66 12.76 -5.54
N HIS A 36 -8.05 12.12 -6.65
CA HIS A 36 -9.39 11.58 -6.77
C HIS A 36 -9.49 10.23 -6.05
N TRP A 37 -10.35 10.16 -5.03
CA TRP A 37 -10.61 8.97 -4.21
C TRP A 37 -12.07 8.52 -4.34
N PRO A 38 -12.41 7.74 -5.37
CA PRO A 38 -13.78 7.32 -5.63
C PRO A 38 -14.42 6.65 -4.39
N SER A 39 -15.69 6.98 -4.13
CA SER A 39 -16.57 6.16 -3.29
C SER A 39 -16.98 4.88 -4.04
N SER A 40 -17.60 3.91 -3.35
CA SER A 40 -18.02 2.64 -3.98
C SER A 40 -16.89 1.96 -4.76
N CYS A 41 -15.68 1.98 -4.20
CA CYS A 41 -14.48 1.50 -4.86
C CYS A 41 -13.73 0.49 -4.00
N LEU A 42 -13.31 -0.60 -4.65
CA LEU A 42 -12.36 -1.55 -4.10
C LEU A 42 -10.94 -1.03 -4.36
N TYR A 43 -10.21 -0.72 -3.30
CA TYR A 43 -8.80 -0.35 -3.38
C TYR A 43 -7.94 -1.60 -3.21
N VAL A 44 -7.10 -1.92 -4.19
CA VAL A 44 -6.19 -3.07 -4.12
C VAL A 44 -4.83 -2.56 -3.68
N VAL A 45 -4.46 -2.81 -2.43
CA VAL A 45 -3.36 -2.11 -1.75
C VAL A 45 -2.22 -3.08 -1.47
N ALA A 46 -1.06 -2.79 -2.04
CA ALA A 46 0.14 -3.56 -1.75
C ALA A 46 0.68 -3.28 -0.34
N THR A 47 1.10 -4.33 0.35
CA THR A 47 1.68 -4.30 1.70
C THR A 47 3.20 -4.56 1.65
N PRO A 48 3.96 -4.22 2.69
CA PRO A 48 5.39 -4.52 2.75
C PRO A 48 5.73 -6.00 2.59
N ILE A 49 6.91 -6.30 2.03
CA ILE A 49 7.43 -7.66 1.84
C ILE A 49 8.51 -8.06 2.87
N GLY A 50 8.49 -7.44 4.05
CA GLY A 50 9.42 -7.75 5.16
C GLY A 50 9.98 -6.53 5.90
N ASN A 51 9.93 -5.33 5.29
CA ASN A 51 10.34 -4.09 5.93
C ASN A 51 9.17 -3.10 5.97
N LEU A 52 8.69 -2.77 7.17
CA LEU A 52 7.53 -1.88 7.34
C LEU A 52 7.67 -0.55 6.60
N ALA A 53 8.88 0.00 6.51
CA ALA A 53 9.16 1.28 5.87
C ALA A 53 8.90 1.29 4.34
N ASP A 54 8.68 0.13 3.72
CA ASP A 54 8.36 0.02 2.29
C ASP A 54 6.89 0.32 1.97
N ILE A 55 6.05 0.58 2.98
CA ILE A 55 4.67 1.00 2.75
C ILE A 55 4.62 2.42 2.17
N SER A 56 3.80 2.63 1.14
CA SER A 56 3.67 3.95 0.54
C SER A 56 2.75 4.87 1.34
N GLN A 57 3.00 6.18 1.27
CA GLN A 57 2.09 7.18 1.86
C GLN A 57 0.66 7.07 1.30
N ARG A 58 0.51 6.72 0.01
CA ARG A 58 -0.80 6.47 -0.60
C ARG A 58 -1.48 5.23 -0.02
N ALA A 59 -0.75 4.16 0.25
CA ALA A 59 -1.30 2.98 0.90
C ALA A 59 -1.81 3.31 2.31
N LEU A 60 -1.00 3.99 3.14
CA LEU A 60 -1.40 4.42 4.48
C LEU A 60 -2.65 5.30 4.44
N TYR A 61 -2.68 6.29 3.55
CA TYR A 61 -3.83 7.18 3.39
C TYR A 61 -5.10 6.42 3.01
N VAL A 62 -5.02 5.46 2.08
CA VAL A 62 -6.16 4.61 1.72
C VAL A 62 -6.61 3.76 2.90
N LEU A 63 -5.70 3.09 3.60
CA LEU A 63 -6.04 2.25 4.76
C LEU A 63 -6.69 3.06 5.90
N GLN A 64 -6.32 4.33 6.06
CA GLN A 64 -6.97 5.25 7.00
C GLN A 64 -8.35 5.73 6.51
N MET A 65 -8.56 5.86 5.21
CA MET A 65 -9.80 6.41 4.63
C MET A 65 -10.90 5.36 4.44
N VAL A 66 -10.56 4.12 4.10
CA VAL A 66 -11.56 3.08 3.78
C VAL A 66 -12.46 2.75 4.98
N ASP A 67 -13.64 2.21 4.70
CA ASP A 67 -14.61 1.80 5.71
C ASP A 67 -14.29 0.41 6.29
N ALA A 68 -13.66 -0.47 5.50
CA ALA A 68 -13.24 -1.82 5.91
C ALA A 68 -12.02 -2.29 5.10
N ILE A 69 -11.30 -3.28 5.65
CA ILE A 69 -10.14 -3.91 5.03
C ILE A 69 -10.40 -5.42 4.91
N ALA A 70 -10.43 -5.92 3.69
CA ALA A 70 -10.39 -7.34 3.37
C ALA A 70 -8.95 -7.83 3.31
N CYS A 71 -8.62 -8.91 4.00
CA CYS A 71 -7.25 -9.42 4.12
C CYS A 71 -7.22 -10.94 4.21
N GLU A 72 -6.11 -11.55 3.77
CA GLU A 72 -5.89 -13.00 3.84
C GLU A 72 -5.74 -13.48 5.29
N ASP A 73 -4.75 -12.99 6.03
CA ASP A 73 -4.60 -13.23 7.46
C ASP A 73 -4.89 -11.95 8.27
N THR A 74 -5.95 -12.01 9.08
CA THR A 74 -6.34 -10.92 9.98
C THR A 74 -5.29 -10.66 11.06
N ARG A 75 -4.53 -11.67 11.51
CA ARG A 75 -3.48 -11.51 12.53
C ARG A 75 -2.29 -10.75 11.98
N SER A 76 -1.78 -11.18 10.82
CA SER A 76 -0.67 -10.49 10.13
C SER A 76 -1.04 -9.05 9.80
N THR A 77 -2.22 -8.86 9.21
CA THR A 77 -2.74 -7.53 8.88
C THR A 77 -2.92 -6.66 10.11
N GLN A 78 -3.40 -7.21 11.24
CA GLN A 78 -3.53 -6.44 12.48
C GLN A 78 -2.18 -5.94 13.00
N VAL A 79 -1.10 -6.71 12.88
CA VAL A 79 0.26 -6.27 13.26
C VAL A 79 0.69 -5.08 12.39
N LEU A 80 0.49 -5.17 11.06
CA LEU A 80 0.78 -4.07 10.14
C LEU A 80 -0.01 -2.81 10.52
N LEU A 81 -1.32 -2.93 10.71
CA LEU A 81 -2.17 -1.78 11.03
C LEU A 81 -1.81 -1.15 12.38
N ASN A 82 -1.48 -1.96 13.39
CA ASN A 82 -1.04 -1.48 14.69
C ASN A 82 0.27 -0.68 14.61
N ALA A 83 1.23 -1.11 13.78
CA ALA A 83 2.48 -0.38 13.57
C ALA A 83 2.24 1.05 13.05
N TYR A 84 1.12 1.27 12.36
CA TYR A 84 0.71 2.57 11.82
C TYR A 84 -0.46 3.23 12.56
N SER A 85 -0.86 2.70 13.72
CA SER A 85 -2.01 3.18 14.51
C SER A 85 -3.30 3.28 13.70
N ILE A 86 -3.53 2.34 12.78
CA ILE A 86 -4.73 2.27 11.95
C ILE A 86 -5.71 1.29 12.58
N HIS A 87 -6.95 1.74 12.81
CA HIS A 87 -8.02 0.92 13.35
C HIS A 87 -9.17 0.85 12.36
N LYS A 88 -9.38 -0.33 11.77
CA LYS A 88 -10.44 -0.58 10.79
C LYS A 88 -11.06 -1.97 10.97
N PRO A 89 -12.35 -2.14 10.63
CA PRO A 89 -12.97 -3.45 10.56
C PRO A 89 -12.23 -4.34 9.54
N LEU A 90 -11.84 -5.55 9.99
CA LEU A 90 -11.22 -6.55 9.12
C LEU A 90 -12.24 -7.56 8.60
N ILE A 91 -12.08 -7.97 7.35
CA ILE A 91 -12.88 -9.00 6.67
C ILE A 91 -11.91 -10.08 6.18
N ALA A 92 -12.02 -11.30 6.72
CA ALA A 92 -11.14 -12.39 6.33
C ALA A 92 -11.48 -12.93 4.92
N ALA A 93 -10.49 -12.87 4.02
CA ALA A 93 -10.57 -13.25 2.61
C ALA A 93 -9.59 -14.40 2.33
N HIS A 94 -10.03 -15.64 2.57
CA HIS A 94 -9.24 -16.85 2.32
C HIS A 94 -9.52 -17.42 0.93
N GLN A 95 -8.56 -18.14 0.35
CA GLN A 95 -8.68 -18.71 -1.00
C GLN A 95 -9.95 -19.57 -1.21
N HIS A 96 -10.42 -20.27 -0.17
CA HIS A 96 -11.60 -21.13 -0.23
C HIS A 96 -12.93 -20.37 -0.11
N ASN A 97 -12.93 -19.12 0.34
CA ASN A 97 -14.15 -18.33 0.56
C ASN A 97 -14.25 -17.07 -0.32
N GLU A 98 -13.31 -16.85 -1.24
CA GLU A 98 -13.22 -15.64 -2.07
C GLU A 98 -14.56 -15.26 -2.74
N SER A 99 -15.33 -16.25 -3.19
CA SER A 99 -16.64 -15.99 -3.82
C SER A 99 -17.63 -15.32 -2.87
N ALA A 100 -17.76 -15.83 -1.65
CA ALA A 100 -18.67 -15.27 -0.65
C ALA A 100 -18.16 -13.93 -0.11
N VAL A 101 -16.84 -13.80 0.03
CA VAL A 101 -16.22 -12.53 0.42
C VAL A 101 -16.46 -11.46 -0.63
N ALA A 102 -16.31 -11.80 -1.92
CA ALA A 102 -16.59 -10.87 -3.01
C ALA A 102 -18.03 -10.34 -2.97
N GLU A 103 -19.02 -11.21 -2.73
CA GLU A 103 -20.42 -10.82 -2.58
C GLU A 103 -20.62 -9.83 -1.43
N ARG A 104 -20.03 -10.11 -0.26
CA ARG A 104 -20.03 -9.19 0.87
C ARG A 104 -19.35 -7.85 0.55
N LEU A 105 -18.25 -7.87 -0.20
CA LEU A 105 -17.58 -6.62 -0.59
C LEU A 105 -18.47 -5.82 -1.55
N ILE A 106 -19.08 -6.48 -2.54
CA ILE A 106 -20.02 -5.86 -3.49
C ILE A 106 -21.18 -5.18 -2.76
N GLU A 107 -21.75 -5.83 -1.74
CA GLU A 107 -22.80 -5.22 -0.90
C GLU A 107 -22.33 -3.93 -0.22
N LEU A 108 -21.11 -3.91 0.33
CA LEU A 108 -20.54 -2.70 0.93
C LEU A 108 -20.35 -1.61 -0.13
N LEU A 109 -19.81 -1.95 -1.30
CA LEU A 109 -19.60 -0.99 -2.38
C LEU A 109 -20.94 -0.40 -2.88
N ALA A 110 -21.99 -1.22 -2.96
CA ALA A 110 -23.35 -0.78 -3.30
C ALA A 110 -23.92 0.22 -2.28
N GLN A 111 -23.49 0.15 -1.02
CA GLN A 111 -23.85 1.09 0.04
C GLN A 111 -23.03 2.40 0.03
N GLY A 112 -22.22 2.64 -1.00
CA GLY A 112 -21.36 3.83 -1.07
C GLY A 112 -19.98 3.65 -0.42
N LYS A 113 -19.71 2.49 0.19
CA LYS A 113 -18.52 2.27 1.01
C LYS A 113 -17.25 2.10 0.19
N ARG A 114 -16.12 2.39 0.81
CA ARG A 114 -14.79 2.11 0.27
C ARG A 114 -14.21 0.91 1.01
N VAL A 115 -13.67 -0.05 0.28
CA VAL A 115 -13.06 -1.24 0.88
C VAL A 115 -11.63 -1.37 0.36
N ALA A 116 -10.66 -1.65 1.24
CA ALA A 116 -9.33 -2.05 0.82
C ALA A 116 -9.24 -3.58 0.76
N LEU A 117 -8.55 -4.12 -0.23
CA LEU A 117 -8.08 -5.51 -0.30
C LEU A 117 -6.56 -5.50 -0.16
N VAL A 118 -6.04 -6.20 0.83
CA VAL A 118 -4.61 -6.38 1.10
C VAL A 118 -4.25 -7.87 1.08
N SER A 119 -3.00 -8.19 0.74
CA SER A 119 -2.41 -9.51 1.02
C SER A 119 -1.43 -9.42 2.19
N ASP A 120 -1.01 -10.57 2.70
CA ASP A 120 -0.09 -10.65 3.84
C ASP A 120 1.26 -9.96 3.54
N ALA A 121 1.72 -10.03 2.29
CA ALA A 121 2.93 -9.37 1.83
C ALA A 121 2.88 -9.09 0.32
N GLY A 122 3.21 -7.86 -0.07
CA GLY A 122 3.38 -7.48 -1.48
C GLY A 122 2.09 -7.08 -2.16
N ALA A 123 1.99 -7.35 -3.47
CA ALA A 123 0.89 -6.90 -4.31
C ALA A 123 -0.23 -7.96 -4.37
N PRO A 124 -1.41 -7.71 -3.74
CA PRO A 124 -2.52 -8.66 -3.76
C PRO A 124 -3.03 -8.95 -5.17
N ALA A 125 -3.72 -10.08 -5.33
CA ALA A 125 -4.34 -10.54 -6.57
C ALA A 125 -3.38 -10.93 -7.72
N VAL A 126 -2.06 -10.96 -7.48
CA VAL A 126 -1.06 -11.45 -8.46
C VAL A 126 -0.67 -12.91 -8.21
N SER A 127 -0.42 -13.28 -6.95
CA SER A 127 -0.12 -14.66 -6.52
C SER A 127 -0.86 -15.08 -5.26
N ASP A 128 -1.25 -14.10 -4.47
CA ASP A 128 -2.06 -14.28 -3.28
C ASP A 128 -3.56 -14.36 -3.64
N PRO A 129 -4.40 -14.86 -2.73
CA PRO A 129 -5.85 -14.71 -2.81
C PRO A 129 -6.27 -13.25 -3.10
N GLY A 130 -7.39 -13.09 -3.80
CA GLY A 130 -7.98 -11.80 -4.13
C GLY A 130 -8.26 -11.59 -5.62
N SER A 131 -7.63 -12.37 -6.51
CA SER A 131 -7.88 -12.25 -7.96
C SER A 131 -9.33 -12.53 -8.34
N LYS A 132 -9.96 -13.54 -7.71
CA LYS A 132 -11.39 -13.81 -7.90
C LYS A 132 -12.29 -12.70 -7.33
N VAL A 133 -11.88 -12.08 -6.23
CA VAL A 133 -12.59 -10.93 -5.64
C VAL A 133 -12.58 -9.76 -6.60
N VAL A 134 -11.41 -9.41 -7.14
CA VAL A 134 -11.25 -8.34 -8.12
C VAL A 134 -12.09 -8.59 -9.37
N ALA A 135 -12.07 -9.82 -9.91
CA ALA A 135 -12.87 -10.20 -11.07
C ALA A 135 -14.38 -10.00 -10.82
N LYS A 136 -14.90 -10.54 -9.71
CA LYS A 136 -16.32 -10.39 -9.34
C LYS A 136 -16.74 -8.94 -9.11
N VAL A 137 -15.88 -8.13 -8.49
CA VAL A 137 -16.15 -6.69 -8.29
C VAL A 137 -16.21 -5.94 -9.61
N HIS A 138 -15.33 -6.27 -10.56
CA HIS A 138 -15.40 -5.75 -11.92
C HIS A 138 -16.68 -6.18 -12.65
N GLU A 139 -17.04 -7.46 -12.58
CA GLU A 139 -18.27 -8.00 -13.17
C GLU A 139 -19.54 -7.32 -12.63
N ALA A 140 -19.53 -6.97 -11.34
CA ALA A 140 -20.60 -6.21 -10.69
C ALA A 140 -20.63 -4.71 -11.05
N GLY A 141 -19.71 -4.24 -11.91
CA GLY A 141 -19.67 -2.86 -12.40
C GLY A 141 -19.03 -1.85 -11.43
N PHE A 142 -18.40 -2.31 -10.35
CA PHE A 142 -17.73 -1.43 -9.40
C PHE A 142 -16.29 -1.11 -9.83
N LYS A 143 -15.80 0.05 -9.38
CA LYS A 143 -14.44 0.49 -9.66
C LYS A 143 -13.43 -0.26 -8.80
N VAL A 144 -12.38 -0.76 -9.43
CA VAL A 144 -11.19 -1.28 -8.76
C VAL A 144 -10.04 -0.28 -8.95
N CYS A 145 -9.43 0.16 -7.85
CA CYS A 145 -8.34 1.12 -7.86
C CYS A 145 -7.06 0.48 -7.28
N PRO A 146 -6.07 0.12 -8.12
CA PRO A 146 -4.80 -0.39 -7.62
C PRO A 146 -3.97 0.75 -7.00
N ILE A 147 -3.40 0.48 -5.83
CA ILE A 147 -2.43 1.34 -5.16
C ILE A 147 -1.04 0.71 -5.31
N PRO A 148 -0.11 1.37 -6.04
CA PRO A 148 1.25 0.87 -6.20
C PRO A 148 1.97 0.70 -4.86
N GLY A 149 2.84 -0.31 -4.80
CA GLY A 149 3.67 -0.60 -3.64
C GLY A 149 4.65 -1.75 -3.90
N ALA A 150 5.14 -2.36 -2.83
CA ALA A 150 6.17 -3.38 -2.89
C ALA A 150 5.75 -4.61 -3.73
N SER A 151 6.68 -5.13 -4.52
CA SER A 151 6.53 -6.36 -5.30
C SER A 151 7.85 -7.12 -5.31
N ALA A 152 7.87 -8.30 -4.69
CA ALA A 152 9.09 -9.10 -4.58
C ALA A 152 9.68 -9.45 -5.96
N VAL A 153 8.81 -9.72 -6.95
CA VAL A 153 9.22 -10.06 -8.33
C VAL A 153 9.93 -8.89 -8.99
N ILE A 154 9.34 -7.69 -8.92
CA ILE A 154 9.91 -6.48 -9.53
C ILE A 154 11.18 -6.05 -8.80
N THR A 155 11.18 -6.11 -7.47
CA THR A 155 12.38 -5.82 -6.65
C THR A 155 13.54 -6.75 -7.03
N ALA A 156 13.28 -8.06 -7.18
CA ALA A 156 14.30 -9.00 -7.61
C ALA A 156 14.79 -8.71 -9.03
N LEU A 157 13.87 -8.42 -9.96
CA LEU A 157 14.19 -8.10 -11.35
C LEU A 157 15.12 -6.88 -11.46
N MET A 158 14.81 -5.80 -10.74
CA MET A 158 15.61 -4.56 -10.70
C MET A 158 17.07 -4.81 -10.29
N ALA A 159 17.31 -5.75 -9.38
CA ALA A 159 18.65 -6.07 -8.89
C ALA A 159 19.37 -7.16 -9.71
N SER A 160 18.67 -7.84 -10.61
CA SER A 160 19.15 -9.08 -11.21
C SER A 160 20.11 -8.91 -12.39
N GLY A 161 20.05 -7.78 -13.09
CA GLY A 161 20.81 -7.56 -14.33
C GLY A 161 20.32 -8.37 -15.54
N PHE A 162 19.17 -9.08 -15.45
CA PHE A 162 18.67 -9.90 -16.57
C PHE A 162 17.89 -9.13 -17.63
N THR A 163 17.34 -7.96 -17.29
CA THR A 163 16.62 -7.09 -18.24
C THR A 163 17.49 -5.93 -18.67
N THR A 164 17.50 -5.64 -19.98
CA THR A 164 18.15 -4.48 -20.59
C THR A 164 17.18 -3.78 -21.54
N ASP A 165 17.54 -2.59 -22.03
CA ASP A 165 16.73 -1.89 -23.05
C ASP A 165 16.54 -2.73 -24.32
N GLU A 166 17.52 -3.55 -24.69
CA GLU A 166 17.47 -4.47 -25.83
C GLU A 166 16.68 -5.76 -25.53
N LYS A 167 16.63 -6.17 -24.25
CA LYS A 167 15.94 -7.37 -23.77
C LYS A 167 15.13 -7.06 -22.52
N PRO A 168 14.02 -6.30 -22.64
CA PRO A 168 13.26 -5.82 -21.47
C PRO A 168 12.28 -6.84 -20.92
N SER A 169 12.00 -7.92 -21.67
CA SER A 169 10.96 -8.88 -21.36
C SER A 169 11.30 -9.76 -20.17
N PHE A 170 10.30 -10.01 -19.32
CA PHE A 170 10.33 -11.04 -18.28
C PHE A 170 8.98 -11.77 -18.23
N ALA A 171 8.96 -12.97 -17.67
CA ALA A 171 7.73 -13.74 -17.44
C ALA A 171 7.65 -14.13 -15.96
N PHE A 172 6.51 -13.85 -15.34
CA PHE A 172 6.23 -14.29 -13.98
C PHE A 172 5.34 -15.54 -14.02
N ALA A 173 5.87 -16.65 -13.51
CA ALA A 173 5.20 -17.95 -13.54
C ALA A 173 4.63 -18.40 -12.17
N GLY A 174 4.79 -17.58 -11.13
CA GLY A 174 4.38 -17.94 -9.77
C GLY A 174 5.18 -19.11 -9.19
N PHE A 175 4.51 -19.93 -8.38
CA PHE A 175 5.12 -21.09 -7.72
C PHE A 175 5.12 -22.32 -8.63
N VAL A 176 6.23 -23.07 -8.61
CA VAL A 176 6.34 -24.36 -9.30
C VAL A 176 5.35 -25.36 -8.67
N PRO A 177 4.66 -26.20 -9.46
CA PRO A 177 3.76 -27.22 -8.91
C PRO A 177 4.45 -28.10 -7.87
N SER A 178 3.80 -28.31 -6.73
CA SER A 178 4.29 -29.27 -5.73
C SER A 178 4.34 -30.67 -6.35
N LYS A 179 5.47 -31.37 -6.21
CA LYS A 179 5.56 -32.80 -6.56
C LYS A 179 4.43 -33.54 -5.83
N LYS A 180 3.59 -34.25 -6.60
CA LYS A 180 2.69 -35.27 -6.04
C LYS A 180 3.48 -36.48 -5.58
#